data_AF-A0A7L2H7M7-F1
#
_entry.id   AF-A0A7L2H7M7-F1
#
_cell.length_a   1.000
_cell.length_b   1.000
_cell.length_c   1.000
_cell.angle_alpha   90.00
_cell.angle_beta   90.00
_cell.angle_gamma   90.00
#
_symmetry.space_group_name_H-M   'P 1'
#
loop_
_entity.id
_entity.type
_entity.pdbx_description
1 polymer ?
#
loop_
_entity_poly.entity_id
_entity_poly.type
_entity_poly.pdbx_seq_one_letter_code
_entity_poly.pdbx_strand_id
1 'polypeptide(L)'
;DPEWASYKLGIFICLNCSGIHRNLPQISRVKSLRLDFWENDLIEFMKKHGNLCAKAKYEAKVPPYYYIPQSCDCLVLREQWIRAKYEREEFVATRVCQDPCSAGSHEGFLWKRGRESRQFQKRRFLLSAREGVMKYYTKESRGPKAIISIENLNAMFQTEKIQHAHGLQITYNTDGQTRNLFVYHESGKEIVDWFNAIRAARYHYLRTTFPTVPEHELIPRITRNYVKEGYMEKTGPKQKEAFKVRWFCLDSQERNLMYFKNPLDAFAQGQVFIGRMDEGYEVRAGLPQGVRVKKRKPAITVVTPMREFVFICENDREQREWIDALNGVIAQP
;
A
#
# COMPACT_ATOMS: atom_id res chain seq x y z
N ASP A 1 7.80 -19.21 12.13
CA ASP A 1 8.03 -20.64 11.92
C ASP A 1 7.17 -21.20 10.80
N PRO A 2 7.76 -21.64 9.67
CA PRO A 2 7.01 -22.31 8.60
C PRO A 2 6.55 -23.70 9.06
N GLU A 3 5.33 -24.07 8.72
CA GLU A 3 4.71 -25.36 9.11
C GLU A 3 4.47 -26.29 7.90
N TRP A 4 4.73 -25.77 6.69
CA TRP A 4 4.51 -26.47 5.43
C TRP A 4 5.78 -26.42 4.59
N ALA A 5 5.91 -27.37 3.67
CA ALA A 5 6.97 -27.35 2.67
C ALA A 5 6.44 -27.66 1.29
N SER A 6 7.00 -27.01 0.26
CA SER A 6 6.86 -27.44 -1.12
C SER A 6 8.02 -28.36 -1.47
N TYR A 7 7.74 -29.65 -1.54
CA TYR A 7 8.77 -30.67 -1.77
C TYR A 7 9.20 -30.77 -3.24
N LYS A 8 8.48 -30.13 -4.16
CA LYS A 8 8.91 -29.99 -5.57
C LYS A 8 9.90 -28.84 -5.75
N LEU A 9 9.73 -27.76 -4.97
CA LEU A 9 10.57 -26.56 -5.03
C LEU A 9 11.68 -26.56 -3.98
N GLY A 10 11.61 -27.41 -2.96
CA GLY A 10 12.61 -27.48 -1.89
C GLY A 10 12.53 -26.29 -0.93
N ILE A 11 11.33 -25.79 -0.62
CA ILE A 11 11.14 -24.60 0.23
C ILE A 11 10.18 -24.85 1.39
N PHE A 12 10.38 -24.10 2.47
CA PHE A 12 9.53 -24.08 3.66
C PHE A 12 8.70 -22.80 3.69
N ILE A 13 7.39 -22.95 3.90
CA ILE A 13 6.39 -21.89 3.76
C ILE A 13 5.36 -21.95 4.90
N CYS A 14 4.66 -20.84 5.16
CA CYS A 14 3.56 -20.82 6.12
C CYS A 14 2.27 -21.42 5.52
N LEU A 15 1.28 -21.66 6.38
CA LEU A 15 -0.04 -22.19 5.98
C LEU A 15 -0.72 -21.34 4.89
N ASN A 16 -0.67 -20.01 5.02
CA ASN A 16 -1.31 -19.12 4.05
C ASN A 16 -0.65 -19.23 2.65
N CYS A 17 0.68 -19.26 2.60
CA CYS A 17 1.40 -19.44 1.35
C CYS A 17 1.19 -20.85 0.77
N SER A 18 1.08 -21.88 1.62
CA SER A 18 0.80 -23.24 1.14
C SER A 18 -0.52 -23.31 0.36
N GLY A 19 -1.54 -22.54 0.76
CA GLY A 19 -2.79 -22.38 0.01
C GLY A 19 -2.57 -21.89 -1.42
N ILE A 20 -1.77 -20.84 -1.60
CA ILE A 20 -1.43 -20.29 -2.92
C ILE A 20 -0.64 -21.32 -3.74
N HIS A 21 0.33 -22.00 -3.12
CA HIS A 21 1.14 -23.02 -3.78
C HIS A 21 0.32 -24.24 -4.26
N ARG A 22 -0.81 -24.57 -3.61
CA ARG A 22 -1.73 -25.62 -4.08
C ARG A 22 -2.40 -25.25 -5.41
N ASN A 23 -2.57 -23.97 -5.69
CA ASN A 23 -3.13 -23.47 -6.95
C ASN A 23 -2.11 -23.49 -8.11
N LEU A 24 -0.90 -24.02 -7.87
CA LEU A 24 0.17 -24.15 -8.86
C LEU A 24 0.66 -25.62 -8.96
N PRO A 25 -0.23 -26.60 -9.22
CA PRO A 25 0.09 -28.03 -9.05
C PRO A 25 1.19 -28.54 -9.99
N GLN A 26 1.39 -27.88 -11.14
CA GLN A 26 2.45 -28.22 -12.09
C GLN A 26 3.84 -27.84 -11.57
N ILE A 27 3.93 -26.79 -10.76
CA ILE A 27 5.18 -26.19 -10.28
C ILE A 27 5.47 -26.61 -8.84
N SER A 28 4.45 -26.66 -8.00
CA SER A 28 4.59 -26.85 -6.56
C SER A 28 3.68 -27.94 -6.04
N ARG A 29 4.20 -28.76 -5.12
CA ARG A 29 3.41 -29.71 -4.34
C ARG A 29 3.77 -29.57 -2.88
N VAL A 30 2.75 -29.43 -2.02
CA VAL A 30 2.93 -29.09 -0.61
C VAL A 30 2.58 -30.25 0.31
N LYS A 31 3.32 -30.38 1.42
CA LYS A 31 3.04 -31.28 2.56
C LYS A 31 3.21 -30.50 3.87
N SER A 32 2.44 -30.84 4.89
CA SER A 32 2.62 -30.39 6.28
C SER A 32 3.87 -31.02 6.85
N LEU A 33 4.68 -30.23 7.57
CA LEU A 33 5.88 -30.74 8.23
C LEU A 33 5.59 -31.67 9.41
N ARG A 34 4.38 -31.58 9.99
CA ARG A 34 4.01 -32.30 11.20
C ARG A 34 2.91 -33.33 10.99
N LEU A 35 2.01 -33.09 10.04
CA LEU A 35 0.78 -33.88 9.87
C LEU A 35 0.87 -34.90 8.73
N ASP A 36 1.72 -34.67 7.74
CA ASP A 36 1.83 -35.55 6.57
C ASP A 36 3.01 -36.53 6.71
N PHE A 37 2.89 -37.69 6.08
CA PHE A 37 3.99 -38.65 5.99
C PHE A 37 5.07 -38.18 5.00
N TRP A 38 6.33 -38.28 5.43
CA TRP A 38 7.51 -37.89 4.65
C TRP A 38 8.37 -39.11 4.34
N GLU A 39 8.50 -39.41 3.05
CA GLU A 39 9.44 -40.42 2.55
C GLU A 39 10.88 -39.92 2.72
N ASN A 40 11.82 -40.84 2.93
CA ASN A 40 13.24 -40.51 3.16
C ASN A 40 13.84 -39.70 2.00
N ASP A 41 13.52 -40.03 0.74
CA ASP A 41 14.02 -39.31 -0.43
C ASP A 41 13.55 -37.85 -0.46
N LEU A 42 12.32 -37.59 -0.03
CA LEU A 42 11.79 -36.23 0.08
C LEU A 42 12.50 -35.46 1.21
N ILE A 43 12.79 -36.12 2.33
CA ILE A 43 13.54 -35.51 3.44
C ILE A 43 14.95 -35.13 2.99
N GLU A 44 15.65 -36.04 2.31
CA GLU A 44 17.00 -35.78 1.77
C GLU A 44 16.98 -34.67 0.71
N PHE A 45 15.97 -34.65 -0.17
CA PHE A 45 15.77 -33.56 -1.11
C PHE A 45 15.60 -32.21 -0.39
N MET A 46 14.75 -32.15 0.64
CA MET A 46 14.51 -30.93 1.42
C MET A 46 15.76 -30.48 2.20
N LYS A 47 16.57 -31.41 2.73
CA LYS A 47 17.84 -31.11 3.42
C LYS A 47 18.89 -30.52 2.47
N LYS A 48 18.96 -31.02 1.23
CA LYS A 48 19.88 -30.52 0.19
C LYS A 48 19.44 -29.17 -0.37
N HIS A 49 18.14 -28.89 -0.34
CA HIS A 49 17.56 -27.63 -0.76
C HIS A 49 17.24 -26.76 0.47
N GLY A 50 16.28 -25.84 0.36
CA GLY A 50 15.88 -24.94 1.41
C GLY A 50 15.69 -23.52 0.91
N ASN A 51 15.19 -22.67 1.80
CA ASN A 51 14.83 -21.29 1.47
C ASN A 51 16.04 -20.47 1.02
N LEU A 52 17.24 -20.75 1.53
CA LEU A 52 18.48 -20.08 1.08
C LEU A 52 18.83 -20.44 -0.36
N CYS A 53 18.77 -21.73 -0.72
CA CYS A 53 19.00 -22.19 -2.09
C CYS A 53 17.95 -21.60 -3.05
N ALA A 54 16.67 -21.60 -2.64
CA ALA A 54 15.60 -21.01 -3.43
C ALA A 54 15.77 -19.49 -3.59
N LYS A 55 16.20 -18.77 -2.54
CA LYS A 55 16.50 -17.35 -2.62
C LYS A 55 17.64 -17.06 -3.60
N ALA A 56 18.72 -17.83 -3.52
CA ALA A 56 19.86 -17.69 -4.44
C ALA A 56 19.48 -17.92 -5.91
N LYS A 57 18.49 -18.79 -6.19
CA LYS A 57 18.02 -19.08 -7.55
C LYS A 57 16.91 -18.13 -8.02
N TYR A 58 15.79 -18.09 -7.29
CA TYR A 58 14.53 -17.44 -7.69
C TYR A 58 14.44 -15.97 -7.29
N GLU A 59 15.38 -15.47 -6.49
CA GLU A 59 15.49 -14.05 -6.10
C GLU A 59 16.87 -13.47 -6.47
N ALA A 60 17.57 -14.10 -7.42
CA ALA A 60 18.93 -13.71 -7.81
C ALA A 60 19.03 -12.28 -8.34
N LYS A 61 17.96 -11.80 -9.01
CA LYS A 61 17.90 -10.52 -9.73
C LYS A 61 16.63 -9.74 -9.43
N VAL A 62 16.18 -9.72 -8.17
CA VAL A 62 15.02 -8.91 -7.77
C VAL A 62 15.40 -7.41 -7.84
N PRO A 63 14.70 -6.59 -8.64
CA PRO A 63 15.00 -5.16 -8.70
C PRO A 63 14.75 -4.46 -7.35
N PRO A 64 15.56 -3.45 -6.96
CA PRO A 64 15.39 -2.72 -5.69
C PRO A 64 14.01 -2.07 -5.52
N TYR A 65 13.37 -1.70 -6.64
CA TYR A 65 12.04 -1.12 -6.64
C TYR A 65 10.93 -2.17 -6.55
N TYR A 66 11.18 -3.46 -6.77
CA TYR A 66 10.12 -4.47 -6.77
C TYR A 66 9.57 -4.66 -5.36
N TYR A 67 8.25 -4.64 -5.20
CA TYR A 67 7.64 -4.79 -3.88
C TYR A 67 7.68 -6.24 -3.41
N ILE A 68 8.33 -6.48 -2.25
CA ILE A 68 8.37 -7.79 -1.60
C ILE A 68 7.27 -7.83 -0.51
N PRO A 69 6.23 -8.66 -0.67
CA PRO A 69 5.09 -8.64 0.22
C PRO A 69 5.38 -9.24 1.60
N GLN A 70 4.73 -8.66 2.61
CA GLN A 70 4.70 -9.09 4.00
C GLN A 70 3.47 -9.96 4.29
N SER A 71 3.40 -10.53 5.49
CA SER A 71 2.28 -11.39 5.91
C SER A 71 0.93 -10.67 5.98
N CYS A 72 0.93 -9.37 6.29
CA CYS A 72 -0.26 -8.52 6.37
C CYS A 72 -0.73 -7.97 5.01
N ASP A 73 0.06 -8.15 3.94
CA ASP A 73 -0.33 -7.67 2.62
C ASP A 73 -1.50 -8.47 2.03
N CYS A 74 -2.23 -7.79 1.14
CA CYS A 74 -3.37 -8.36 0.45
C CYS A 74 -2.98 -9.62 -0.37
N LEU A 75 -3.96 -10.50 -0.59
CA LEU A 75 -3.74 -11.79 -1.23
C LEU A 75 -3.09 -11.64 -2.63
N VAL A 76 -3.51 -10.67 -3.43
CA VAL A 76 -2.99 -10.46 -4.79
C VAL A 76 -1.49 -10.19 -4.81
N LEU A 77 -0.96 -9.41 -3.86
CA LEU A 77 0.48 -9.14 -3.76
C LEU A 77 1.25 -10.41 -3.43
N ARG A 78 0.79 -11.17 -2.42
CA ARG A 78 1.42 -12.44 -2.01
C ARG A 78 1.36 -13.50 -3.10
N GLU A 79 0.21 -13.63 -3.78
CA GLU A 79 0.04 -14.56 -4.89
C GLU A 79 0.95 -14.22 -6.07
N GLN A 80 0.95 -12.96 -6.51
CA GLN A 80 1.75 -12.56 -7.66
C GLN A 80 3.25 -12.61 -7.38
N TRP A 81 3.69 -12.43 -6.13
CA TRP A 81 5.08 -12.67 -5.74
C TRP A 81 5.48 -14.15 -5.89
N ILE A 82 4.64 -15.08 -5.40
CA ILE A 82 4.88 -16.51 -5.53
C ILE A 82 4.92 -16.93 -7.01
N ARG A 83 3.98 -16.42 -7.81
CA ARG A 83 3.94 -16.69 -9.26
C ARG A 83 5.13 -16.06 -10.00
N ALA A 84 5.52 -14.83 -9.68
CA ALA A 84 6.69 -14.18 -10.27
C ALA A 84 7.97 -15.00 -10.04
N LYS A 85 8.15 -15.52 -8.82
CA LYS A 85 9.32 -16.33 -8.47
C LYS A 85 9.32 -17.70 -9.14
N TYR A 86 8.24 -18.48 -9.00
CA TYR A 86 8.30 -19.91 -9.30
C TYR A 86 7.56 -20.32 -10.57
N GLU A 87 6.55 -19.56 -11.01
CA GLU A 87 5.80 -19.84 -12.24
C GLU A 87 6.43 -19.14 -13.45
N ARG A 88 6.77 -17.87 -13.29
CA ARG A 88 7.29 -17.03 -14.39
C ARG A 88 8.80 -16.88 -14.37
N GLU A 89 9.42 -17.23 -13.24
CA GLU A 89 10.86 -17.15 -13.00
C GLU A 89 11.41 -15.78 -13.42
N GLU A 90 10.79 -14.70 -12.95
CA GLU A 90 11.10 -13.33 -13.39
C GLU A 90 12.47 -12.85 -12.90
N PHE A 91 12.97 -13.40 -11.78
CA PHE A 91 14.17 -12.89 -11.09
C PHE A 91 15.34 -13.90 -11.08
N VAL A 92 15.30 -14.93 -11.92
CA VAL A 92 16.43 -15.86 -12.08
C VAL A 92 17.58 -15.18 -12.81
N ALA A 93 18.83 -15.61 -12.54
CA ALA A 93 20.03 -14.95 -13.07
C ALA A 93 20.14 -14.93 -14.61
N THR A 94 19.43 -15.82 -15.30
CA THR A 94 19.39 -15.90 -16.77
C THR A 94 18.47 -14.85 -17.41
N ARG A 95 17.63 -14.17 -16.63
CA ARG A 95 16.76 -13.08 -17.12
C ARG A 95 17.55 -11.77 -17.16
N VAL A 96 17.35 -11.00 -18.23
CA VAL A 96 17.90 -9.65 -18.34
C VAL A 96 17.15 -8.73 -17.39
N CYS A 97 17.87 -8.06 -16.49
CA CYS A 97 17.29 -6.98 -15.69
C CYS A 97 16.91 -5.83 -16.63
N GLN A 98 15.63 -5.47 -16.66
CA GLN A 98 15.20 -4.25 -17.32
C GLN A 98 15.75 -3.05 -16.57
N ASP A 99 16.21 -2.03 -17.29
CA ASP A 99 16.59 -0.77 -16.66
C ASP A 99 15.35 -0.12 -16.02
N PRO A 100 15.51 0.63 -14.90
CA PRO A 100 14.38 1.24 -14.20
C PRO A 100 13.55 2.21 -15.05
N CYS A 101 14.12 2.82 -16.10
CA CYS A 101 13.38 3.73 -16.96
C CYS A 101 12.44 2.97 -17.90
N SER A 102 12.89 1.85 -18.46
CA SER A 102 12.05 0.95 -19.25
C SER A 102 11.01 0.25 -18.38
N ALA A 103 11.40 -0.26 -17.21
CA ALA A 103 10.46 -0.89 -16.27
C ALA A 103 9.45 0.11 -15.67
N GLY A 104 9.82 1.40 -15.58
CA GLY A 104 8.96 2.49 -15.15
C GLY A 104 8.13 3.11 -16.27
N SER A 105 8.14 2.54 -17.48
CA SER A 105 7.27 2.94 -18.59
C SER A 105 6.25 1.85 -18.84
N HIS A 106 4.96 2.18 -18.72
CA HIS A 106 3.89 1.20 -18.85
C HIS A 106 2.66 1.84 -19.47
N GLU A 107 2.05 1.17 -20.44
CA GLU A 107 0.81 1.59 -21.09
C GLU A 107 -0.21 0.46 -21.06
N GLY A 108 -1.47 0.82 -20.85
CA GLY A 108 -2.54 -0.14 -20.83
C GLY A 108 -3.84 0.45 -20.34
N PHE A 109 -4.83 -0.41 -20.13
CA PHE A 109 -6.14 0.00 -19.67
C PHE A 109 -6.34 -0.40 -18.21
N LEU A 110 -6.94 0.50 -17.43
CA LEU A 110 -7.40 0.21 -16.09
C LEU A 110 -8.87 0.58 -15.95
N TRP A 111 -9.61 -0.21 -15.18
CA TRP A 111 -10.95 0.16 -14.76
C TRP A 111 -10.83 1.23 -13.68
N LYS A 112 -11.26 2.46 -14.00
CA LYS A 112 -11.11 3.62 -13.12
C LYS A 112 -12.46 4.09 -12.62
N ARG A 113 -12.58 4.30 -11.31
CA ARG A 113 -13.77 4.91 -10.71
C ARG A 113 -13.94 6.37 -11.15
N GLY A 114 -15.15 6.71 -11.60
CA GLY A 114 -15.56 8.09 -11.89
C GLY A 114 -15.67 8.93 -10.62
N ARG A 115 -15.43 10.25 -10.73
CA ARG A 115 -15.52 11.19 -9.59
C ARG A 115 -16.95 11.25 -9.04
N GLU A 116 -17.94 11.39 -9.94
CA GLU A 116 -19.34 11.63 -9.60
C GLU A 116 -20.20 10.40 -9.88
N SER A 117 -19.97 9.73 -11.02
CA SER A 117 -20.78 8.60 -11.46
C SER A 117 -20.67 7.36 -10.57
N ARG A 118 -19.68 7.29 -9.66
CA ARG A 118 -19.39 6.14 -8.78
C ARG A 118 -19.23 4.79 -9.49
N GLN A 119 -19.21 4.77 -10.82
CA GLN A 119 -19.00 3.60 -11.65
C GLN A 119 -17.55 3.51 -12.09
N PHE A 120 -17.10 2.28 -12.32
CA PHE A 120 -15.80 2.03 -12.95
C PHE A 120 -15.96 2.05 -14.46
N GLN A 121 -15.05 2.73 -15.13
CA GLN A 121 -15.02 2.76 -16.59
C GLN A 121 -13.58 2.53 -17.06
N LYS A 122 -13.43 1.78 -18.14
CA LYS A 122 -12.13 1.47 -18.74
C LYS A 122 -11.48 2.77 -19.23
N ARG A 123 -10.23 3.00 -18.86
CA ARG A 123 -9.44 4.18 -19.21
C ARG A 123 -8.03 3.77 -19.59
N ARG A 124 -7.49 4.38 -20.63
CA ARG A 124 -6.09 4.20 -21.03
C ARG A 124 -5.21 5.03 -20.09
N PHE A 125 -4.20 4.39 -19.52
CA PHE A 125 -3.16 4.99 -18.71
C PHE A 125 -1.82 4.84 -19.42
N LEU A 126 -0.97 5.83 -19.26
CA LEU A 126 0.40 5.84 -19.76
C LEU A 126 1.29 6.40 -18.66
N LEU A 127 2.16 5.55 -18.12
CA LEU A 127 3.23 5.92 -17.20
C LEU A 127 4.52 6.04 -18.00
N SER A 128 5.26 7.12 -17.81
CA SER A 128 6.56 7.33 -18.43
C SER A 128 7.55 7.81 -17.38
N ALA A 129 8.48 6.94 -17.00
CA ALA A 129 9.58 7.30 -16.11
C ALA A 129 10.48 8.37 -16.72
N ARG A 130 10.71 8.32 -18.04
CA ARG A 130 11.53 9.30 -18.77
C ARG A 130 10.91 10.71 -18.73
N GLU A 131 9.59 10.80 -18.93
CA GLU A 131 8.90 12.09 -18.87
C GLU A 131 8.57 12.53 -17.45
N GLY A 132 8.76 11.68 -16.44
CA GLY A 132 8.45 12.02 -15.06
C GLY A 132 6.95 12.08 -14.75
N VAL A 133 6.08 11.49 -15.60
CA VAL A 133 4.63 11.67 -15.50
C VAL A 133 3.81 10.39 -15.76
N MET A 134 2.63 10.35 -15.15
CA MET A 134 1.54 9.41 -15.44
C MET A 134 0.35 10.18 -16.04
N LYS A 135 -0.13 9.74 -17.19
CA LYS A 135 -1.26 10.33 -17.92
C LYS A 135 -2.41 9.33 -17.99
N TYR A 136 -3.64 9.83 -18.03
CA TYR A 136 -4.78 9.00 -18.39
C TYR A 136 -5.75 9.72 -19.32
N TYR A 137 -6.42 8.94 -20.16
CA TYR A 137 -7.26 9.43 -21.25
C TYR A 137 -8.70 8.95 -21.05
N THR A 138 -9.67 9.84 -21.24
CA THR A 138 -11.10 9.49 -21.23
C THR A 138 -11.62 9.06 -22.60
N LYS A 139 -11.06 9.63 -23.66
CA LYS A 139 -11.30 9.31 -25.07
C LYS A 139 -9.97 9.48 -25.81
N GLU A 140 -9.66 8.62 -26.77
CA GLU A 140 -8.36 8.64 -27.48
C GLU A 140 -8.18 9.89 -28.36
N SER A 141 -9.27 10.44 -28.89
CA SER A 141 -9.26 11.62 -29.75
C SER A 141 -9.06 12.95 -29.02
N ARG A 142 -9.00 12.95 -27.68
CA ARG A 142 -8.74 14.14 -26.87
C ARG A 142 -7.44 13.96 -26.10
N GLY A 143 -6.73 15.06 -25.86
CA GLY A 143 -5.53 15.07 -25.02
C GLY A 143 -5.76 14.46 -23.63
N PRO A 144 -4.68 14.25 -22.85
CA PRO A 144 -4.76 13.59 -21.55
C PRO A 144 -5.74 14.33 -20.63
N LYS A 145 -6.61 13.57 -19.95
CA LYS A 145 -7.58 14.14 -19.01
C LYS A 145 -6.90 14.65 -17.74
N ALA A 146 -5.81 14.01 -17.34
CA ALA A 146 -4.91 14.47 -16.30
C ALA A 146 -3.47 14.06 -16.63
N ILE A 147 -2.54 14.90 -16.20
CA ILE A 147 -1.10 14.65 -16.22
C ILE A 147 -0.66 14.71 -14.75
N ILE A 148 -0.08 13.64 -14.25
CA ILE A 148 0.24 13.45 -12.84
C ILE A 148 1.76 13.35 -12.73
N SER A 149 2.40 14.25 -11.97
CA SER A 149 3.84 14.19 -11.71
C SER A 149 4.19 12.97 -10.85
N ILE A 150 5.25 12.25 -11.21
CA ILE A 150 5.79 11.13 -10.43
C ILE A 150 6.29 11.58 -9.06
N GLU A 151 6.73 12.83 -8.90
CA GLU A 151 7.22 13.40 -7.63
C GLU A 151 6.26 13.21 -6.46
N ASN A 152 4.96 13.38 -6.70
CA ASN A 152 3.92 13.31 -5.67
C ASN A 152 3.00 12.11 -5.85
N LEU A 153 3.33 11.20 -6.77
CA LEU A 153 2.54 10.00 -7.06
C LEU A 153 2.79 8.94 -5.98
N ASN A 154 1.72 8.43 -5.39
CA ASN A 154 1.75 7.27 -4.53
C ASN A 154 0.73 6.22 -5.00
N ALA A 155 1.00 4.95 -4.70
CA ALA A 155 0.11 3.84 -5.00
C ALA A 155 0.13 2.84 -3.84
N MET A 156 -1.03 2.29 -3.51
CA MET A 156 -1.20 1.30 -2.45
C MET A 156 -2.43 0.42 -2.73
N PHE A 157 -2.32 -0.87 -2.42
CA PHE A 157 -3.44 -1.80 -2.56
C PHE A 157 -4.48 -1.56 -1.47
N GLN A 158 -5.75 -1.49 -1.87
CA GLN A 158 -6.88 -1.11 -1.03
C GLN A 158 -8.09 -1.99 -1.36
N THR A 159 -7.88 -3.31 -1.32
CA THR A 159 -8.81 -4.32 -1.86
C THR A 159 -10.15 -4.35 -1.13
N GLU A 160 -10.15 -4.20 0.19
CA GLU A 160 -11.36 -4.17 1.01
C GLU A 160 -12.15 -2.87 0.81
N LYS A 161 -11.46 -1.72 0.86
CA LYS A 161 -12.05 -0.39 0.65
C LYS A 161 -12.70 -0.24 -0.72
N ILE A 162 -12.05 -0.78 -1.76
CA ILE A 162 -12.53 -0.74 -3.15
C ILE A 162 -13.55 -1.86 -3.42
N GLN A 163 -13.62 -2.86 -2.53
CA GLN A 163 -14.44 -4.08 -2.69
C GLN A 163 -14.09 -4.84 -3.99
N HIS A 164 -12.79 -4.92 -4.28
CA HIS A 164 -12.28 -5.66 -5.44
C HIS A 164 -10.92 -6.29 -5.09
N ALA A 165 -10.73 -7.56 -5.44
CA ALA A 165 -9.51 -8.32 -5.12
C ALA A 165 -8.22 -7.65 -5.65
N HIS A 166 -8.35 -6.87 -6.72
CA HIS A 166 -7.28 -6.15 -7.41
C HIS A 166 -7.39 -4.63 -7.26
N GLY A 167 -8.06 -4.14 -6.21
CA GLY A 167 -8.25 -2.71 -5.98
C GLY A 167 -6.94 -2.01 -5.62
N LEU A 168 -6.54 -1.02 -6.43
CA LEU A 168 -5.39 -0.16 -6.21
C LEU A 168 -5.87 1.30 -6.03
N GLN A 169 -5.42 1.95 -4.96
CA GLN A 169 -5.58 3.38 -4.76
C GLN A 169 -4.32 4.09 -5.21
N ILE A 170 -4.46 5.02 -6.14
CA ILE A 170 -3.40 5.93 -6.58
C ILE A 170 -3.71 7.31 -6.02
N THR A 171 -2.75 7.93 -5.37
CA THR A 171 -2.90 9.29 -4.83
C THR A 171 -1.85 10.22 -5.44
N TYR A 172 -2.22 11.48 -5.64
CA TYR A 172 -1.31 12.53 -6.08
C TYR A 172 -1.78 13.89 -5.61
N ASN A 173 -0.87 14.86 -5.53
CA ASN A 173 -1.21 16.23 -5.20
C ASN A 173 -1.65 17.01 -6.44
N THR A 174 -2.77 17.71 -6.37
CA THR A 174 -3.27 18.67 -7.37
C THR A 174 -3.86 19.86 -6.65
N ASP A 175 -3.47 21.07 -7.05
CA ASP A 175 -3.98 22.33 -6.48
C ASP A 175 -3.88 22.39 -4.94
N GLY A 176 -2.80 21.83 -4.38
CA GLY A 176 -2.57 21.77 -2.93
C GLY A 176 -3.43 20.77 -2.17
N GLN A 177 -4.14 19.86 -2.87
CA GLN A 177 -4.98 18.83 -2.27
C GLN A 177 -4.62 17.43 -2.78
N THR A 178 -4.70 16.44 -1.89
CA THR A 178 -4.56 15.03 -2.26
C THR A 178 -5.78 14.56 -3.05
N ARG A 179 -5.53 14.12 -4.29
CA ARG A 179 -6.50 13.48 -5.15
C ARG A 179 -6.38 11.97 -5.07
N ASN A 180 -7.51 11.30 -4.82
CA ASN A 180 -7.63 9.85 -4.90
C ASN A 180 -8.15 9.39 -6.27
N LEU A 181 -7.48 8.40 -6.84
CA LEU A 181 -7.96 7.57 -7.94
C LEU A 181 -8.09 6.13 -7.42
N PHE A 182 -9.24 5.51 -7.70
CA PHE A 182 -9.47 4.10 -7.40
C PHE A 182 -9.53 3.36 -8.72
N VAL A 183 -8.63 2.39 -8.89
CA VAL A 183 -8.48 1.62 -10.11
C VAL A 183 -8.39 0.13 -9.80
N TYR A 184 -8.71 -0.71 -10.78
CA TYR A 184 -8.40 -2.13 -10.75
C TYR A 184 -8.13 -2.66 -12.16
N HIS A 185 -7.62 -3.88 -12.21
CA HIS A 185 -7.57 -4.68 -13.42
C HIS A 185 -8.17 -6.07 -13.15
N GLU A 186 -8.69 -6.73 -14.18
CA GLU A 186 -9.28 -8.08 -14.05
C GLU A 186 -8.19 -9.12 -13.78
N SER A 187 -7.02 -8.99 -14.42
CA SER A 187 -5.82 -9.77 -14.11
C SER A 187 -5.07 -9.20 -12.91
N GLY A 188 -4.81 -10.07 -11.92
CA GLY A 188 -3.98 -9.77 -10.76
C GLY A 188 -2.52 -9.48 -11.12
N LYS A 189 -1.99 -10.13 -12.17
CA LYS A 189 -0.64 -9.88 -12.68
C LYS A 189 -0.52 -8.45 -13.16
N GLU A 190 -1.42 -8.03 -14.05
CA GLU A 190 -1.39 -6.69 -14.66
C GLU A 190 -1.48 -5.57 -13.62
N ILE A 191 -2.33 -5.70 -12.59
CA ILE A 191 -2.40 -4.64 -11.56
C ILE A 191 -1.12 -4.57 -10.71
N VAL A 192 -0.46 -5.72 -10.47
CA VAL A 192 0.80 -5.78 -9.74
C VAL A 192 1.96 -5.28 -10.60
N ASP A 193 1.93 -5.53 -11.91
CA ASP A 193 2.87 -4.95 -12.88
C ASP A 193 2.72 -3.42 -12.90
N TRP A 194 1.49 -2.88 -12.98
CA TRP A 194 1.24 -1.44 -12.85
C TRP A 194 1.79 -0.86 -11.56
N PHE A 195 1.57 -1.54 -10.43
CA PHE A 195 2.10 -1.12 -9.14
C PHE A 195 3.63 -1.10 -9.11
N ASN A 196 4.28 -2.15 -9.60
CA ASN A 196 5.74 -2.22 -9.67
C ASN A 196 6.34 -1.27 -10.73
N ALA A 197 5.62 -0.96 -11.81
CA ALA A 197 6.02 0.05 -12.78
C ALA A 197 5.96 1.46 -12.18
N ILE A 198 4.91 1.80 -11.42
CA ILE A 198 4.84 3.04 -10.64
C ILE A 198 6.03 3.11 -9.68
N ARG A 199 6.33 2.01 -8.98
CA ARG A 199 7.48 1.92 -8.09
C ARG A 199 8.81 2.10 -8.82
N ALA A 200 9.00 1.50 -9.99
CA ALA A 200 10.20 1.67 -10.80
C ALA A 200 10.39 3.13 -11.24
N ALA A 201 9.31 3.78 -11.69
CA ALA A 201 9.34 5.17 -12.12
C ALA A 201 9.63 6.13 -10.94
N ARG A 202 9.02 5.88 -9.77
CA ARG A 202 9.31 6.57 -8.51
C ARG A 202 10.76 6.38 -8.06
N TYR A 203 11.26 5.14 -8.11
CA TYR A 203 12.64 4.83 -7.78
C TYR A 203 13.62 5.57 -8.70
N HIS A 204 13.37 5.57 -10.01
CA HIS A 204 14.18 6.32 -10.97
C HIS A 204 14.19 7.82 -10.65
N TYR A 205 13.01 8.41 -10.38
CA TYR A 205 12.91 9.81 -9.95
C TYR A 205 13.73 10.07 -8.68
N LEU A 206 13.60 9.24 -7.64
CA LEU A 206 14.31 9.42 -6.39
C LEU A 206 15.84 9.30 -6.55
N ARG A 207 16.32 8.34 -7.34
CA ARG A 207 17.75 8.16 -7.61
C ARG A 207 18.35 9.34 -8.38
N THR A 208 17.59 9.93 -9.29
CA THR A 208 18.03 11.09 -10.08
C THR A 208 17.98 12.38 -9.27
N THR A 209 16.94 12.59 -8.47
CA THR A 209 16.75 13.80 -7.67
C THR A 209 17.64 13.82 -6.43
N PHE A 210 17.91 12.66 -5.83
CA PHE A 210 18.70 12.51 -4.60
C PHE A 210 19.89 11.55 -4.81
N PRO A 211 20.86 11.89 -5.67
CA PRO A 211 21.94 10.98 -6.07
C PRO A 211 22.89 10.64 -4.91
N THR A 212 22.99 11.51 -3.90
CA THR A 212 23.85 11.34 -2.72
C THR A 212 23.22 10.48 -1.64
N VAL A 213 21.89 10.27 -1.68
CA VAL A 213 21.19 9.50 -0.65
C VAL A 213 21.37 8.00 -0.92
N PRO A 214 21.78 7.22 0.09
CA PRO A 214 21.90 5.77 -0.05
C PRO A 214 20.60 5.10 -0.50
N GLU A 215 20.72 4.06 -1.33
CA GLU A 215 19.54 3.39 -1.92
C GLU A 215 18.56 2.86 -0.86
N HIS A 216 19.06 2.29 0.23
CA HIS A 216 18.23 1.70 1.29
C HIS A 216 17.36 2.74 2.01
N GLU A 217 17.75 4.02 2.01
CA GLU A 217 16.93 5.13 2.54
C GLU A 217 15.86 5.60 1.53
N LEU A 218 16.08 5.36 0.24
CA LEU A 218 15.14 5.72 -0.83
C LEU A 218 14.03 4.68 -1.01
N ILE A 219 14.32 3.39 -0.81
CA ILE A 219 13.36 2.28 -1.02
C ILE A 219 12.04 2.49 -0.24
N PRO A 220 12.05 2.88 1.05
CA PRO A 220 10.83 3.15 1.80
C PRO A 220 10.01 4.34 1.25
N ARG A 221 10.63 5.25 0.48
CA ARG A 221 10.00 6.46 -0.07
C ARG A 221 9.37 6.27 -1.46
N ILE A 222 9.56 5.09 -2.06
CA ILE A 222 9.06 4.79 -3.41
C ILE A 222 7.52 4.84 -3.44
N THR A 223 6.89 4.03 -2.60
CA THR A 223 5.44 4.01 -2.34
C THR A 223 5.20 3.77 -0.86
N ARG A 224 4.07 4.25 -0.35
CA ARG A 224 3.73 4.23 1.06
C ARG A 224 2.29 3.79 1.29
N ASN A 225 2.08 3.06 2.38
CA ASN A 225 0.77 2.71 2.89
C ASN A 225 0.38 3.68 4.00
N TYR A 226 -0.92 3.85 4.23
CA TYR A 226 -1.40 4.55 5.41
C TYR A 226 -1.08 3.75 6.67
N VAL A 227 -0.66 4.44 7.73
CA VAL A 227 -0.35 3.82 9.02
C VAL A 227 -1.61 3.26 9.65
N LYS A 228 -2.69 4.05 9.59
CA LYS A 228 -4.01 3.64 10.05
C LYS A 228 -5.09 4.34 9.26
N GLU A 229 -6.19 3.62 9.07
CA GLU A 229 -7.41 4.14 8.49
C GLU A 229 -8.62 3.65 9.28
N GLY A 230 -9.73 4.37 9.18
CA GLY A 230 -10.95 3.98 9.88
C GLY A 230 -11.92 5.13 10.08
N TYR A 231 -13.09 4.81 10.61
CA TYR A 231 -14.09 5.80 10.96
C TYR A 231 -13.82 6.41 12.34
N MET A 232 -13.91 7.73 12.43
CA MET A 232 -14.04 8.46 13.69
C MET A 232 -15.08 9.57 13.52
N GLU A 233 -15.70 10.01 14.62
CA GLU A 233 -16.52 11.21 14.60
C GLU A 233 -15.66 12.43 14.91
N LYS A 234 -15.87 13.55 14.22
CA LYS A 234 -15.19 14.83 14.51
C LYS A 234 -16.17 15.97 14.68
N THR A 235 -15.82 16.94 15.53
CA THR A 235 -16.52 18.23 15.62
C THR A 235 -15.81 19.32 14.78
N GLY A 236 -16.37 20.53 14.75
CA GLY A 236 -15.81 21.69 14.07
C GLY A 236 -14.77 22.45 14.92
N PRO A 237 -14.22 23.54 14.39
CA PRO A 237 -13.16 24.31 15.05
C PRO A 237 -13.58 24.90 16.40
N LYS A 238 -14.87 25.23 16.58
CA LYS A 238 -15.39 25.81 17.82
C LYS A 238 -15.77 24.75 18.86
N GLN A 239 -15.69 23.46 18.50
CA GLN A 239 -16.07 22.31 19.32
C GLN A 239 -17.53 22.36 19.83
N LYS A 240 -18.35 23.22 19.24
CA LYS A 240 -19.79 23.37 19.53
C LYS A 240 -20.66 22.76 18.44
N GLU A 241 -20.07 22.50 17.28
CA GLU A 241 -20.73 21.89 16.15
C GLU A 241 -21.02 20.41 16.43
N ALA A 242 -22.09 19.90 15.83
CA ALA A 242 -22.41 18.48 15.94
C ALA A 242 -21.26 17.61 15.39
N PHE A 243 -20.99 16.52 16.10
CA PHE A 243 -20.04 15.50 15.65
C PHE A 243 -20.54 14.85 14.36
N LYS A 244 -19.62 14.66 13.41
CA LYS A 244 -19.90 14.00 12.13
C LYS A 244 -18.91 12.86 11.90
N VAL A 245 -19.42 11.69 11.56
CA VAL A 245 -18.61 10.53 11.15
C VAL A 245 -17.84 10.85 9.88
N ARG A 246 -16.53 10.58 9.88
CA ARG A 246 -15.64 10.73 8.72
C ARG A 246 -14.71 9.53 8.64
N TRP A 247 -14.31 9.19 7.42
CA TRP A 247 -13.24 8.23 7.18
C TRP A 247 -11.90 8.94 7.27
N PHE A 248 -11.00 8.48 8.12
CA PHE A 248 -9.67 9.05 8.32
C PHE A 248 -8.59 8.18 7.68
N CYS A 249 -7.56 8.82 7.14
CA CYS A 249 -6.35 8.20 6.64
C CYS A 249 -5.14 8.92 7.24
N LEU A 250 -4.27 8.21 7.93
CA LEU A 250 -3.02 8.75 8.46
C LEU A 250 -1.84 8.34 7.58
N ASP A 251 -1.22 9.32 6.93
CA ASP A 251 0.02 9.17 6.16
C ASP A 251 1.20 9.65 7.02
N SER A 252 2.12 8.75 7.38
CA SER A 252 3.30 9.11 8.19
C SER A 252 4.33 9.91 7.42
N GLN A 253 4.53 9.64 6.12
CA GLN A 253 5.59 10.30 5.36
C GLN A 253 5.24 11.75 5.05
N GLU A 254 3.97 12.00 4.71
CA GLU A 254 3.45 13.36 4.52
C GLU A 254 2.98 14.00 5.83
N ARG A 255 3.02 13.23 6.93
CA ARG A 255 2.56 13.63 8.28
C ARG A 255 1.15 14.23 8.25
N ASN A 256 0.27 13.65 7.45
CA ASN A 256 -1.07 14.19 7.20
C ASN A 256 -2.15 13.21 7.65
N LEU A 257 -3.03 13.68 8.52
CA LEU A 257 -4.29 13.04 8.87
C LEU A 257 -5.41 13.64 8.01
N MET A 258 -5.74 12.94 6.93
CA MET A 258 -6.81 13.33 6.00
C MET A 258 -8.15 12.75 6.43
N TYR A 259 -9.24 13.50 6.20
CA TYR A 259 -10.58 12.99 6.48
C TYR A 259 -11.56 13.20 5.33
N PHE A 260 -12.41 12.20 5.09
CA PHE A 260 -13.31 12.10 3.94
C PHE A 260 -14.76 11.88 4.41
N LYS A 261 -15.74 12.26 3.57
CA LYS A 261 -17.15 11.94 3.87
C LYS A 261 -17.39 10.45 3.63
N ASN A 262 -16.84 9.91 2.55
CA ASN A 262 -16.82 8.49 2.23
C ASN A 262 -15.39 8.02 1.92
N PRO A 263 -15.02 6.76 2.19
CA PRO A 263 -13.66 6.24 1.94
C PRO A 263 -13.21 6.32 0.48
N LEU A 264 -14.16 6.29 -0.46
CA LEU A 264 -13.92 6.35 -1.90
C LEU A 264 -14.11 7.76 -2.50
N ASP A 265 -14.13 8.79 -1.66
CA ASP A 265 -14.19 10.18 -2.14
C ASP A 265 -12.88 10.56 -2.84
N ALA A 266 -13.02 11.32 -3.92
CA ALA A 266 -11.92 11.78 -4.74
C ALA A 266 -10.98 12.78 -4.03
N PHE A 267 -11.50 13.54 -3.07
CA PHE A 267 -10.77 14.58 -2.35
C PHE A 267 -11.14 14.54 -0.88
N ALA A 268 -10.18 14.90 -0.03
CA ALA A 268 -10.41 15.05 1.40
C ALA A 268 -11.36 16.24 1.66
N GLN A 269 -12.16 16.13 2.72
CA GLN A 269 -12.92 17.26 3.27
C GLN A 269 -12.01 18.23 4.04
N GLY A 270 -10.84 17.75 4.42
CA GLY A 270 -9.75 18.52 5.00
C GLY A 270 -8.65 17.59 5.47
N GLN A 271 -7.55 18.19 5.91
CA GLN A 271 -6.37 17.51 6.39
C GLN A 271 -5.83 18.21 7.63
N VAL A 272 -5.13 17.45 8.45
CA VAL A 272 -4.45 17.93 9.65
C VAL A 272 -3.00 17.50 9.53
N PHE A 273 -2.08 18.46 9.49
CA PHE A 273 -0.66 18.17 9.62
C PHE A 273 -0.38 17.74 11.06
N ILE A 274 0.37 16.65 11.23
CA ILE A 274 0.75 16.07 12.51
C ILE A 274 2.23 16.34 12.69
N GLY A 275 2.53 17.45 13.37
CA GLY A 275 3.88 17.91 13.64
C GLY A 275 4.56 17.13 14.78
N ARG A 276 5.74 17.59 15.18
CA ARG A 276 6.56 16.93 16.21
C ARG A 276 6.19 17.40 17.61
N MET A 277 6.63 16.66 18.63
CA MET A 277 6.32 16.98 20.02
C MET A 277 6.95 18.32 20.45
N ASP A 278 8.16 18.63 19.98
CA ASP A 278 8.86 19.91 20.20
C ASP A 278 8.17 21.10 19.50
N GLU A 279 7.37 20.83 18.47
CA GLU A 279 6.55 21.81 17.76
C GLU A 279 5.18 22.02 18.42
N GLY A 280 4.92 21.44 19.59
CA GLY A 280 3.66 21.60 20.33
C GLY A 280 2.52 20.69 19.85
N TYR A 281 2.86 19.57 19.19
CA TYR A 281 1.89 18.54 18.84
C TYR A 281 1.82 17.45 19.92
N GLU A 282 0.61 17.07 20.31
CA GLU A 282 0.37 16.06 21.35
C GLU A 282 -0.93 15.31 21.07
N VAL A 283 -1.00 14.05 21.50
CA VAL A 283 -2.23 13.25 21.44
C VAL A 283 -2.60 12.82 22.85
N ARG A 284 -3.82 13.15 23.26
CA ARG A 284 -4.37 12.82 24.59
C ARG A 284 -5.59 11.91 24.46
N ALA A 285 -5.71 10.96 25.37
CA ALA A 285 -6.94 10.19 25.54
C ALA A 285 -7.99 11.03 26.27
N GLY A 286 -9.21 11.05 25.76
CA GLY A 286 -10.35 11.76 26.34
C GLY A 286 -10.71 13.06 25.62
N LEU A 287 -11.62 13.81 26.23
CA LEU A 287 -12.15 15.08 25.74
C LEU A 287 -11.45 16.25 26.44
N PRO A 288 -11.28 17.41 25.77
CA PRO A 288 -10.76 18.60 26.42
C PRO A 288 -11.79 19.19 27.40
N GLN A 289 -11.32 20.04 28.31
CA GLN A 289 -12.15 20.63 29.35
C GLN A 289 -13.25 21.50 28.73
N GLY A 290 -14.52 21.13 28.95
CA GLY A 290 -15.69 21.87 28.45
C GLY A 290 -16.44 21.23 27.27
N VAL A 291 -15.86 20.22 26.61
CA VAL A 291 -16.58 19.46 25.57
C VAL A 291 -17.41 18.36 26.23
N ARG A 292 -18.73 18.39 26.01
CA ARG A 292 -19.66 17.36 26.49
C ARG A 292 -20.24 16.58 25.33
N VAL A 293 -20.15 15.26 25.40
CA VAL A 293 -20.76 14.33 24.44
C VAL A 293 -21.94 13.62 25.12
N LYS A 294 -23.05 13.46 24.39
CA LYS A 294 -24.30 12.87 24.92
C LYS A 294 -24.13 11.43 25.44
N LYS A 295 -23.20 10.66 24.88
CA LYS A 295 -22.87 9.28 25.29
C LYS A 295 -21.38 9.20 25.60
N ARG A 296 -21.02 8.49 26.67
CA ARG A 296 -19.63 8.22 27.03
C ARG A 296 -19.05 7.26 25.99
N LYS A 297 -18.30 7.82 25.05
CA LYS A 297 -17.55 7.08 24.03
C LYS A 297 -16.06 7.41 24.19
N PRO A 298 -15.17 6.49 23.82
CA PRO A 298 -13.74 6.77 23.81
C PRO A 298 -13.43 7.91 22.84
N ALA A 299 -12.63 8.86 23.30
CA ALA A 299 -12.32 10.08 22.56
C ALA A 299 -10.81 10.32 22.50
N ILE A 300 -10.38 11.05 21.47
CA ILE A 300 -8.99 11.43 21.26
C ILE A 300 -8.97 12.94 21.05
N THR A 301 -8.05 13.60 21.73
CA THR A 301 -7.75 15.02 21.51
C THR A 301 -6.37 15.14 20.90
N VAL A 302 -6.31 15.64 19.66
CA VAL A 302 -5.06 15.96 18.97
C VAL A 302 -4.80 17.45 19.10
N VAL A 303 -3.77 17.80 19.86
CA VAL A 303 -3.32 19.17 20.08
C VAL A 303 -2.39 19.57 18.95
N THR A 304 -2.61 20.75 18.38
CA THR A 304 -1.74 21.39 17.41
C THR A 304 -1.51 22.85 17.85
N PRO A 305 -0.45 23.54 17.37
CA PRO A 305 -0.20 24.95 17.71
C PRO A 305 -1.36 25.89 17.41
N MET A 306 -2.18 25.55 16.42
CA MET A 306 -3.26 26.39 15.94
C MET A 306 -4.60 26.09 16.62
N ARG A 307 -4.86 24.82 16.95
CA ARG A 307 -6.10 24.37 17.62
C ARG A 307 -6.03 22.93 18.10
N GLU A 308 -6.99 22.58 18.94
CA GLU A 308 -7.27 21.19 19.31
C GLU A 308 -8.33 20.56 18.41
N PHE A 309 -8.08 19.33 17.97
CA PHE A 309 -9.02 18.50 17.24
C PHE A 309 -9.57 17.41 18.16
N VAL A 310 -10.89 17.29 18.20
CA VAL A 310 -11.56 16.28 19.03
C VAL A 310 -12.21 15.22 18.15
N PHE A 311 -11.80 13.97 18.40
CA PHE A 311 -12.28 12.79 17.69
C PHE A 311 -12.95 11.81 18.65
N ILE A 312 -13.97 11.10 18.17
CA ILE A 312 -14.64 10.03 18.92
C ILE A 312 -14.46 8.73 18.15
N CYS A 313 -14.00 7.70 18.84
CA CYS A 313 -13.77 6.36 18.31
C CYS A 313 -14.99 5.46 18.58
N GLU A 314 -15.07 4.35 17.84
CA GLU A 314 -16.14 3.38 18.03
C GLU A 314 -16.03 2.63 19.36
N ASN A 315 -14.81 2.24 19.74
CA ASN A 315 -14.51 1.45 20.93
C ASN A 315 -13.07 1.72 21.43
N ASP A 316 -12.75 1.23 22.63
CA ASP A 316 -11.45 1.50 23.28
C ASP A 316 -10.26 0.87 22.52
N ARG A 317 -10.51 -0.19 21.76
CA ARG A 317 -9.48 -0.79 20.90
C ARG A 317 -9.09 0.16 19.78
N GLU A 318 -10.07 0.66 19.02
CA GLU A 318 -9.84 1.66 17.96
C GLU A 318 -9.16 2.91 18.52
N GLN A 319 -9.57 3.37 19.71
CA GLN A 319 -8.96 4.51 20.37
C GLN A 319 -7.46 4.29 20.62
N ARG A 320 -7.08 3.16 21.22
CA ARG A 320 -5.68 2.82 21.47
C ARG A 320 -4.89 2.75 20.17
N GLU A 321 -5.40 2.02 19.18
CA GLU A 321 -4.71 1.89 17.88
C GLU A 321 -4.53 3.25 17.18
N TRP A 322 -5.49 4.17 17.27
CA TRP A 322 -5.35 5.53 16.73
C TRP A 322 -4.35 6.37 17.50
N ILE A 323 -4.35 6.30 18.84
CA ILE A 323 -3.37 7.00 19.68
C ILE A 323 -1.96 6.50 19.37
N ASP A 324 -1.76 5.18 19.31
CA ASP A 324 -0.47 4.56 18.99
C ASP A 324 0.03 4.98 17.62
N ALA A 325 -0.86 4.98 16.61
CA ALA A 325 -0.53 5.40 15.26
C ALA A 325 -0.15 6.90 15.19
N LEU A 326 -0.89 7.78 15.86
CA LEU A 326 -0.60 9.22 15.88
C LEU A 326 0.69 9.53 16.64
N ASN A 327 0.89 8.91 17.81
CA ASN A 327 2.13 9.04 18.57
C ASN A 327 3.34 8.52 17.78
N GLY A 328 3.17 7.44 17.03
CA GLY A 328 4.19 6.92 16.13
C GLY A 328 4.61 7.90 15.02
N VAL A 329 3.73 8.82 14.60
CA VAL A 329 4.05 9.90 13.64
C VAL A 329 4.66 11.13 14.33
N ILE A 330 4.19 11.46 15.54
CA ILE A 330 4.72 12.58 16.34
C ILE A 330 6.15 12.30 16.80
N ALA A 331 6.47 11.04 17.11
CA ALA A 331 7.79 10.61 17.56
C ALA A 331 8.82 10.49 16.42
N GLN A 332 8.42 10.65 15.16
CA GLN A 332 9.35 10.64 14.03
C GLN A 332 10.19 11.94 14.02
N PRO A 333 11.50 11.85 13.72
CA PRO A 333 12.43 12.99 13.74
C PRO A 333 12.04 14.17 12.83
#